data_AF-A0A139HIM6-F1
#
_entry.id   AF-A0A139HIM6-F1
#
_cell.length_a   1.000
_cell.length_b   1.000
_cell.length_c   1.000
_cell.angle_alpha   90.00
_cell.angle_beta   90.00
_cell.angle_gamma   90.00
#
_symmetry.space_group_name_H-M   'P 1'
#
loop_
_entity.id
_entity.type
_entity.pdbx_description
1 polymer ?
#
loop_
_entity_poly.entity_id
_entity_poly.type
_entity_poly.pdbx_seq_one_letter_code
_entity_poly.pdbx_strand_id
1 'polypeptide(L)'
;MLFPRMLPPAQAWLQNSASLTSQTAVDPEMRIKASTLLGFREAASKFFRAICKIPHRIAEAVKQAAHTAWNAILAAILYVAKLAFKGLIILTTLIIVIYLTRKSWRGLLKWMRLREERRVDEAAQRRFEQRARELEEQRRENERRQEQERERRAREQEQERERKAREQEQERERKAREQEQERERKAREQEQERERKAREQKQERERSAREQERRKAEEARRFEQEARRQAAAAGLQRKEDLRRYEQWRLTCDSIFRLPENCITEFPEPYHWDCHHDRCKQSSRYLRACEHSIRRLCAATGNLRETLGKERHRWHPNRGKNDGAIFHMSADEQLRKKALELSQILQRLVEEA
;
A
#
# COMPACT_ATOMS: atom_id res chain seq x y z
N MET A 1 -45.24 -26.42 7.80
CA MET A 1 -44.89 -25.90 9.15
C MET A 1 -45.90 -24.80 9.46
N LEU A 2 -47.10 -25.17 9.92
CA LEU A 2 -47.48 -25.54 11.30
C LEU A 2 -47.50 -24.29 12.20
N PHE A 3 -48.67 -23.67 12.40
CA PHE A 3 -49.60 -23.80 13.55
C PHE A 3 -49.57 -22.49 14.41
N PRO A 4 -50.55 -22.20 15.28
CA PRO A 4 -51.51 -21.11 15.07
C PRO A 4 -51.71 -20.23 16.33
N ARG A 5 -52.65 -19.27 16.24
CA ARG A 5 -53.14 -18.50 17.40
C ARG A 5 -54.25 -19.28 18.11
N MET A 6 -53.97 -19.75 19.33
CA MET A 6 -54.93 -20.28 20.29
C MET A 6 -55.51 -19.16 21.19
N LEU A 7 -56.83 -19.15 21.36
CA LEU A 7 -57.59 -18.74 22.57
C LEU A 7 -57.28 -19.72 23.73
N PRO A 8 -57.52 -19.47 25.05
CA PRO A 8 -58.89 -19.40 25.65
C PRO A 8 -58.96 -18.61 27.02
N PRO A 9 -59.79 -18.96 28.04
CA PRO A 9 -61.15 -18.43 28.34
C PRO A 9 -61.38 -18.03 29.83
N ALA A 10 -62.58 -17.54 30.18
CA ALA A 10 -63.27 -17.64 31.51
C ALA A 10 -64.56 -16.77 31.43
N GLN A 11 -65.83 -17.19 31.55
CA GLN A 11 -66.54 -18.18 32.38
C GLN A 11 -66.19 -18.11 33.88
N ALA A 12 -67.19 -17.71 34.70
CA ALA A 12 -67.84 -18.58 35.69
C ALA A 12 -68.31 -17.85 36.98
N TRP A 13 -69.58 -18.08 37.36
CA TRP A 13 -70.09 -18.33 38.74
C TRP A 13 -70.29 -17.09 39.66
N LEU A 14 -71.36 -16.87 40.46
CA LEU A 14 -72.53 -17.58 41.01
C LEU A 14 -73.61 -16.50 41.35
N GLN A 15 -74.94 -16.64 41.22
CA GLN A 15 -75.91 -17.54 41.87
C GLN A 15 -76.33 -17.16 43.32
N ASN A 16 -77.66 -17.11 43.52
CA ASN A 16 -78.46 -17.48 44.71
C ASN A 16 -78.58 -16.58 45.96
N SER A 17 -79.82 -16.13 46.23
CA SER A 17 -80.73 -16.54 47.34
C SER A 17 -81.87 -15.49 47.45
N ALA A 18 -83.16 -15.80 47.22
CA ALA A 18 -84.09 -16.55 48.08
C ALA A 18 -84.08 -16.01 49.54
N SER A 19 -85.15 -15.71 50.27
CA SER A 19 -86.61 -15.90 50.19
C SER A 19 -87.14 -15.61 51.62
N LEU A 20 -88.47 -15.52 51.82
CA LEU A 20 -89.19 -15.65 53.11
C LEU A 20 -89.00 -14.54 54.19
N THR A 21 -89.92 -14.16 55.08
CA THR A 21 -91.37 -14.30 55.33
C THR A 21 -91.73 -13.47 56.57
N SER A 22 -93.04 -13.36 56.84
CA SER A 22 -93.72 -13.28 58.15
C SER A 22 -94.23 -11.88 58.53
N GLN A 23 -95.54 -11.63 58.47
CA GLN A 23 -96.59 -12.05 59.42
C GLN A 23 -96.34 -11.57 60.84
N THR A 24 -97.20 -10.67 61.33
CA THR A 24 -97.83 -10.79 62.66
C THR A 24 -99.18 -10.05 62.64
N ALA A 25 -100.22 -10.83 62.92
CA ALA A 25 -101.57 -10.42 63.25
C ALA A 25 -101.75 -10.57 64.77
N VAL A 26 -102.45 -9.63 65.43
CA VAL A 26 -103.24 -9.73 66.69
C VAL A 26 -104.08 -8.44 66.71
N ASP A 27 -105.40 -8.37 66.51
CA ASP A 27 -106.58 -8.97 67.18
C ASP A 27 -106.84 -8.42 68.62
N PRO A 28 -108.04 -8.59 69.22
CA PRO A 28 -109.03 -7.53 69.45
C PRO A 28 -109.34 -7.41 70.97
N GLU A 29 -110.55 -6.97 71.34
CA GLU A 29 -111.11 -6.93 72.70
C GLU A 29 -110.68 -5.79 73.64
N MET A 30 -111.58 -4.82 73.84
CA MET A 30 -111.99 -4.52 75.21
C MET A 30 -113.48 -4.14 75.27
N ARG A 31 -114.26 -5.16 75.57
CA ARG A 31 -115.70 -5.15 75.85
C ARG A 31 -115.85 -5.31 77.36
N ILE A 32 -116.07 -4.22 78.10
CA ILE A 32 -116.46 -4.25 79.52
C ILE A 32 -117.64 -3.28 79.65
N LYS A 33 -118.88 -3.79 79.59
CA LYS A 33 -119.72 -4.20 80.74
C LYS A 33 -119.87 -3.09 81.79
N ALA A 34 -121.10 -2.66 81.99
CA ALA A 34 -121.79 -2.73 83.28
C ALA A 34 -123.05 -1.85 83.21
N SER A 35 -124.24 -2.40 82.98
CA SER A 35 -125.09 -2.95 84.05
C SER A 35 -125.27 -2.03 85.27
N THR A 36 -125.17 -0.71 85.08
CA THR A 36 -125.27 0.31 86.14
C THR A 36 -126.19 1.48 85.79
N LEU A 37 -127.00 1.37 84.72
CA LEU A 37 -127.87 2.46 84.25
C LEU A 37 -129.38 2.24 84.50
N LEU A 38 -129.77 1.18 85.22
CA LEU A 38 -131.17 0.92 85.56
C LEU A 38 -131.56 1.38 86.99
N GLY A 39 -130.60 1.62 87.89
CA GLY A 39 -130.87 2.17 89.23
C GLY A 39 -131.07 3.69 89.29
N PHE A 40 -130.63 4.43 88.26
CA PHE A 40 -130.69 5.90 88.27
C PHE A 40 -132.08 6.47 87.95
N ARG A 41 -132.93 5.67 87.30
CA ARG A 41 -134.26 6.11 86.85
C ARG A 41 -135.28 6.20 88.00
N GLU A 42 -135.06 5.48 89.10
CA GLU A 42 -135.98 5.43 90.24
C GLU A 42 -135.64 6.45 91.33
N ALA A 43 -134.37 6.84 91.46
CA ALA A 43 -133.94 7.93 92.36
C ALA A 43 -134.31 9.32 91.81
N ALA A 44 -134.24 9.53 90.48
CA ALA A 44 -134.57 10.81 89.85
C ALA A 44 -136.06 11.20 90.03
N SER A 45 -136.97 10.22 90.11
CA SER A 45 -138.41 10.46 90.30
C SER A 45 -138.76 11.01 91.69
N LYS A 46 -138.03 10.61 92.73
CA LYS A 46 -138.25 11.09 94.10
C LYS A 46 -137.66 12.49 94.32
N PHE A 47 -136.56 12.82 93.64
CA PHE A 47 -135.94 14.15 93.72
C PHE A 47 -136.79 15.23 93.02
N PHE A 48 -137.41 14.91 91.88
CA PHE A 48 -138.26 15.87 91.16
C PHE A 48 -139.50 16.30 91.95
N ARG A 49 -140.08 15.44 92.80
CA ARG A 49 -141.23 15.81 93.65
C ARG A 49 -140.88 16.73 94.81
N ALA A 50 -139.62 16.79 95.25
CA ALA A 50 -139.18 17.69 96.31
C ALA A 50 -138.89 19.11 95.81
N ILE A 51 -138.48 19.27 94.54
CA ILE A 51 -138.12 20.58 93.96
C ILE A 51 -139.35 21.48 93.73
N CYS A 52 -140.56 20.91 93.60
CA CYS A 52 -141.78 21.67 93.30
C CYS A 52 -142.36 22.51 94.45
N LYS A 53 -141.75 22.52 95.65
CA LYS A 53 -142.20 23.34 96.79
C LYS A 53 -141.31 24.55 97.09
N ILE A 54 -140.39 24.90 96.19
CA ILE A 54 -139.52 26.06 96.36
C ILE A 54 -140.26 27.33 95.89
N PRO A 55 -140.40 28.36 96.73
CA PRO A 55 -141.07 29.61 96.36
C PRO A 55 -140.37 30.30 95.18
N HIS A 56 -141.17 30.78 94.21
CA HIS A 56 -140.74 31.31 92.90
C HIS A 56 -139.61 32.36 92.95
N ARG A 57 -139.44 33.08 94.07
CA ARG A 57 -138.34 34.06 94.24
C ARG A 57 -136.96 33.43 94.46
N ILE A 58 -136.88 32.22 95.01
CA ILE A 58 -135.60 31.50 95.21
C ILE A 58 -135.16 30.80 93.91
N ALA A 59 -136.12 30.33 93.11
CA ALA A 59 -135.83 29.66 91.84
C ALA A 59 -135.14 30.58 90.81
N GLU A 60 -135.52 31.86 90.74
CA GLU A 60 -134.88 32.85 89.87
C GLU A 60 -133.45 33.18 90.34
N ALA A 61 -133.23 33.35 91.65
CA ALA A 61 -131.90 33.59 92.21
C ALA A 61 -130.95 32.40 92.01
N VAL A 62 -131.45 31.16 92.17
CA VAL A 62 -130.67 29.93 91.92
C VAL A 62 -130.38 29.75 90.43
N LYS A 63 -131.31 30.09 89.52
CA LYS A 63 -131.04 30.08 88.07
C LYS A 63 -129.96 31.09 87.70
N GLN A 64 -130.01 32.31 88.22
CA GLN A 64 -128.97 33.30 87.96
C GLN A 64 -127.61 32.86 88.53
N ALA A 65 -127.57 32.37 89.77
CA ALA A 65 -126.33 31.87 90.38
C ALA A 65 -125.76 30.65 89.63
N ALA A 66 -126.61 29.70 89.24
CA ALA A 66 -126.21 28.53 88.46
C ALA A 66 -125.73 28.92 87.07
N HIS A 67 -126.36 29.88 86.40
CA HIS A 67 -125.94 30.35 85.09
C HIS A 67 -124.60 31.10 85.17
N THR A 68 -124.36 31.89 86.22
CA THR A 68 -123.06 32.53 86.45
C THR A 68 -121.96 31.52 86.79
N ALA A 69 -122.25 30.53 87.64
CA ALA A 69 -121.30 29.48 87.98
C ALA A 69 -120.98 28.60 86.77
N TRP A 70 -121.99 28.24 85.97
CA TRP A 70 -121.81 27.49 84.73
C TRP A 70 -120.98 28.25 83.70
N ASN A 71 -121.24 29.55 83.53
CA ASN A 71 -120.45 30.40 82.65
C ASN A 71 -118.99 30.55 83.13
N ALA A 72 -118.76 30.66 84.45
CA ALA A 72 -117.42 30.71 85.02
C ALA A 72 -116.65 29.39 84.83
N ILE A 73 -117.32 28.24 85.00
CA ILE A 73 -116.74 26.91 84.75
C ILE A 73 -116.40 26.75 83.26
N LEU A 74 -117.32 27.12 82.36
CA LEU A 74 -117.05 27.10 80.92
C LEU A 74 -115.88 28.02 80.54
N ALA A 75 -115.82 29.22 81.12
CA ALA A 75 -114.71 30.14 80.88
C ALA A 75 -113.37 29.55 81.37
N ALA A 76 -113.35 28.89 82.53
CA ALA A 76 -112.16 28.20 83.05
C ALA A 76 -111.74 27.03 82.16
N ILE A 77 -112.68 26.20 81.70
CA ILE A 77 -112.42 25.09 80.78
C ILE A 77 -111.87 25.61 79.44
N LEU A 78 -112.48 26.65 78.88
CA LEU A 78 -112.00 27.27 77.63
C LEU A 78 -110.62 27.90 77.80
N TYR A 79 -110.33 28.47 78.98
CA TYR A 79 -109.01 29.02 79.29
C TYR A 79 -107.94 27.93 79.37
N VAL A 80 -108.23 26.82 80.09
CA VAL A 80 -107.34 25.65 80.16
C VAL A 80 -107.15 25.03 78.77
N ALA A 81 -108.21 24.92 77.97
CA ALA A 81 -108.14 24.44 76.59
C ALA A 81 -107.27 25.35 75.71
N LYS A 82 -107.38 26.68 75.85
CA LYS A 82 -106.50 27.65 75.15
C LYS A 82 -105.04 27.52 75.57
N LEU A 83 -104.76 27.33 76.85
CA LEU A 83 -103.39 27.11 77.34
C LEU A 83 -102.81 25.79 76.82
N ALA A 84 -103.59 24.71 76.83
CA ALA A 84 -103.17 23.43 76.27
C ALA A 84 -102.90 23.54 74.76
N PHE A 85 -103.76 24.25 74.01
CA PHE A 85 -103.56 24.48 72.58
C PHE A 85 -102.31 25.30 72.28
N LYS A 86 -102.04 26.37 73.06
CA LYS A 86 -100.79 27.13 72.95
C LYS A 86 -99.57 26.27 73.27
N GLY A 87 -99.64 25.43 74.31
CA GLY A 87 -98.58 24.48 74.65
C GLY A 87 -98.28 23.51 73.51
N LEU A 88 -99.32 22.99 72.84
CA LEU A 88 -99.19 22.08 71.70
C LEU A 88 -98.59 22.77 70.47
N ILE A 89 -98.93 24.04 70.22
CA ILE A 89 -98.30 24.84 69.15
C ILE A 89 -96.81 25.07 69.45
N ILE A 90 -96.46 25.43 70.69
CA ILE A 90 -95.05 25.63 71.07
C ILE A 90 -94.26 24.32 70.95
N LEU A 91 -94.85 23.19 71.37
CA LEU A 91 -94.21 21.88 71.25
C LEU A 91 -93.99 21.48 69.79
N THR A 92 -95.00 21.64 68.93
CA THR A 92 -94.88 21.29 67.49
C THR A 92 -93.89 22.19 66.77
N THR A 93 -93.88 23.50 67.04
CA THR A 93 -92.89 24.42 66.48
C THR A 93 -91.47 24.08 66.94
N LEU A 94 -91.26 23.73 68.22
CA LEU A 94 -89.97 23.23 68.71
C LEU A 94 -89.52 21.94 67.99
N ILE A 95 -90.43 20.97 67.81
CA ILE A 95 -90.12 19.73 67.07
C ILE A 95 -89.73 20.04 65.62
N ILE A 96 -90.44 20.95 64.95
CA ILE A 96 -90.12 21.38 63.59
C ILE A 96 -88.73 22.03 63.54
N VAL A 97 -88.41 22.93 64.47
CA VAL A 97 -87.09 23.58 64.53
C VAL A 97 -85.98 22.56 64.79
N ILE A 98 -86.17 21.62 65.71
CA ILE A 98 -85.20 20.53 65.97
C ILE A 98 -85.04 19.64 64.74
N TYR A 99 -86.13 19.32 64.05
CA TYR A 99 -86.09 18.53 62.83
C TYR A 99 -85.31 19.25 61.71
N LEU A 100 -85.59 20.54 61.49
CA LEU A 100 -84.92 21.34 60.47
C LEU A 100 -83.43 21.52 60.77
N THR A 101 -83.06 21.84 62.02
CA THR A 101 -81.65 21.94 62.42
C THR A 101 -80.92 20.61 62.25
N ARG A 102 -81.53 19.47 62.64
CA ARG A 102 -80.95 18.13 62.43
C ARG A 102 -80.86 17.74 60.95
N LYS A 103 -81.79 18.18 60.10
CA LYS A 103 -81.75 17.96 58.65
C LYS A 103 -80.63 18.77 58.00
N SER A 104 -80.52 20.05 58.34
CA SER A 104 -79.43 20.92 57.88
C SER A 104 -78.07 20.43 58.36
N TRP A 105 -77.95 19.97 59.62
CA TRP A 105 -76.71 19.39 60.14
C TRP A 105 -76.29 18.11 59.41
N ARG A 106 -77.24 17.21 59.09
CA ARG A 106 -76.96 16.02 58.27
C ARG A 106 -76.54 16.39 56.84
N GLY A 107 -77.15 17.41 56.26
CA GLY A 107 -76.74 17.95 54.96
C GLY A 107 -75.32 18.51 54.99
N LEU A 108 -75.01 19.31 56.01
CA LEU A 108 -73.68 19.90 56.20
C LEU A 108 -72.60 18.83 56.44
N LEU A 109 -72.88 17.81 57.25
CA LEU A 109 -71.96 16.70 57.47
C LEU A 109 -71.69 15.88 56.19
N LYS A 110 -72.73 15.61 55.38
CA LYS A 110 -72.56 14.96 54.08
C LYS A 110 -71.75 15.83 53.12
N TRP A 111 -72.04 17.14 53.09
CA TRP A 111 -71.30 18.08 52.25
C TRP A 111 -69.84 18.23 52.67
N MET A 112 -69.55 18.26 53.97
CA MET A 112 -68.19 18.26 54.52
C MET A 112 -67.42 16.99 54.15
N ARG A 113 -68.04 15.82 54.25
CA ARG A 113 -67.41 14.54 53.85
C ARG A 113 -67.12 14.49 52.35
N LEU A 114 -68.08 14.87 51.50
CA LEU A 114 -67.89 14.98 50.05
C LEU A 114 -66.85 16.04 49.67
N ARG A 115 -66.73 17.12 50.46
CA ARG A 115 -65.70 18.15 50.25
C ARG A 115 -64.31 17.62 50.57
N GLU A 116 -64.17 16.77 51.58
CA GLU A 116 -62.90 16.15 51.93
C GLU A 116 -62.50 15.08 50.91
N GLU A 117 -63.44 14.23 50.47
CA GLU A 117 -63.20 13.25 49.39
C GLU A 117 -62.72 13.94 48.10
N ARG A 118 -63.37 15.02 47.67
CA ARG A 118 -62.90 15.80 46.50
C ARG A 118 -61.50 16.37 46.67
N ARG A 119 -61.12 16.81 47.87
CA ARG A 119 -59.75 17.30 48.12
C ARG A 119 -58.73 16.19 48.05
N VAL A 120 -59.07 14.99 48.54
CA VAL A 120 -58.22 13.81 48.47
C VAL A 120 -58.07 13.34 47.02
N ASP A 121 -59.16 13.34 46.24
CA ASP A 121 -59.13 12.98 44.82
C ASP A 121 -58.34 14.00 43.99
N GLU A 122 -58.55 15.31 44.21
CA GLU A 122 -57.76 16.36 43.57
C GLU A 122 -56.28 16.27 43.96
N ALA A 123 -55.96 15.98 45.22
CA ALA A 123 -54.58 15.79 45.67
C ALA A 123 -53.96 14.52 45.07
N ALA A 124 -54.73 13.43 44.94
CA ALA A 124 -54.30 12.21 44.28
C ALA A 124 -54.04 12.47 42.79
N GLN A 125 -54.94 13.17 42.10
CA GLN A 125 -54.78 13.54 40.70
C GLN A 125 -53.56 14.42 40.48
N ARG A 126 -53.32 15.44 41.33
CA ARG A 126 -52.09 16.25 41.27
C ARG A 126 -50.83 15.41 41.46
N ARG A 127 -50.84 14.43 42.36
CA ARG A 127 -49.71 13.51 42.55
C ARG A 127 -49.49 12.61 41.33
N PHE A 128 -50.55 12.13 40.69
CA PHE A 128 -50.45 11.36 39.45
C PHE A 128 -49.90 12.22 38.30
N GLU A 129 -50.39 13.46 38.15
CA GLU A 129 -49.88 14.39 37.15
C GLU A 129 -48.42 14.78 37.39
N GLN A 130 -48.02 15.01 38.65
CA GLN A 130 -46.62 15.25 39.01
C GLN A 130 -45.73 14.06 38.66
N ARG A 131 -46.13 12.84 39.06
CA ARG A 131 -45.39 11.62 38.69
C ARG A 131 -45.31 11.41 37.18
N ALA A 132 -46.38 11.72 36.45
CA ALA A 132 -46.39 11.64 34.99
C ALA A 132 -45.40 12.64 34.37
N ARG A 133 -45.34 13.89 34.88
CA ARG A 133 -44.37 14.90 34.44
C ARG A 133 -42.93 14.49 34.78
N GLU A 134 -42.69 13.99 35.99
CA GLU A 134 -41.36 13.51 36.40
C GLU A 134 -40.89 12.34 35.53
N LEU A 135 -41.78 11.38 35.22
CA LEU A 135 -41.48 10.27 34.32
C LEU A 135 -41.21 10.75 32.89
N GLU A 136 -41.96 11.74 32.41
CA GLU A 136 -41.75 12.32 31.09
C GLU A 136 -40.41 13.09 31.02
N GLU A 137 -40.06 13.85 32.06
CA GLU A 137 -38.77 14.53 32.17
C GLU A 137 -37.61 13.54 32.25
N GLN A 138 -37.72 12.48 33.07
CA GLN A 138 -36.74 11.41 33.12
C GLN A 138 -36.59 10.70 31.77
N ARG A 139 -37.69 10.47 31.06
CA ARG A 139 -37.65 9.88 29.72
C ARG A 139 -36.92 10.80 28.73
N ARG A 140 -37.24 12.10 28.73
CA ARG A 140 -36.56 13.10 27.87
C ARG A 140 -35.08 13.26 28.23
N GLU A 141 -34.72 13.17 29.52
CA GLU A 141 -33.32 13.20 29.94
C GLU A 141 -32.57 11.94 29.50
N ASN A 142 -33.17 10.75 29.66
CA ASN A 142 -32.58 9.51 29.18
C ASN A 142 -32.43 9.47 27.66
N GLU A 143 -33.42 9.98 26.91
CA GLU A 143 -33.33 10.12 25.45
C GLU A 143 -32.19 11.06 25.06
N ARG A 144 -32.05 12.22 25.72
CA ARG A 144 -30.92 13.15 25.49
C ARG A 144 -29.56 12.53 25.83
N ARG A 145 -29.46 11.79 26.94
CA ARG A 145 -28.22 11.07 27.30
C ARG A 145 -27.87 10.00 26.27
N GLN A 146 -28.85 9.22 25.81
CA GLN A 146 -28.64 8.21 24.77
C GLN A 146 -28.23 8.84 23.44
N GLU A 147 -28.82 9.97 23.06
CA GLU A 147 -28.46 10.69 21.84
C GLU A 147 -27.02 11.22 21.92
N GLN A 148 -26.63 11.86 23.02
CA GLN A 148 -25.26 12.31 23.27
C GLN A 148 -24.26 11.15 23.25
N GLU A 149 -24.62 10.00 23.84
CA GLU A 149 -23.75 8.82 23.82
C GLU A 149 -23.60 8.25 22.41
N ARG A 150 -24.69 8.21 21.62
CA ARG A 150 -24.64 7.79 20.21
C ARG A 150 -23.78 8.73 19.38
N GLU A 151 -23.93 10.04 19.56
CA GLU A 151 -23.13 11.04 18.86
C GLU A 151 -21.65 10.92 19.24
N ARG A 152 -21.34 10.73 20.53
CA ARG A 152 -19.97 10.51 21.00
C ARG A 152 -19.35 9.26 20.37
N ARG A 153 -20.08 8.13 20.37
CA ARG A 153 -19.62 6.87 19.74
C ARG A 153 -19.43 7.03 18.23
N ALA A 154 -20.31 7.78 17.56
CA ALA A 154 -20.17 8.06 16.13
C ALA A 154 -18.91 8.87 15.83
N ARG A 155 -18.64 9.92 16.61
CA ARG A 155 -17.41 10.74 16.49
C ARG A 155 -16.14 9.92 16.77
N GLU A 156 -16.16 9.07 17.79
CA GLU A 156 -15.03 8.17 18.10
C GLU A 156 -14.75 7.19 16.95
N GLN A 157 -15.79 6.59 16.36
CA GLN A 157 -15.65 5.72 15.18
C GLN A 157 -15.13 6.47 13.95
N GLU A 158 -15.57 7.71 13.73
CA GLU A 158 -15.09 8.54 12.63
C GLU A 158 -13.60 8.88 12.79
N GLN A 159 -13.18 9.29 14.00
CA GLN A 159 -11.77 9.56 14.31
C GLN A 159 -10.90 8.29 14.15
N GLU A 160 -11.40 7.13 14.57
CA GLU A 160 -10.68 5.87 14.40
C GLU A 160 -10.52 5.51 12.91
N ARG A 161 -11.57 5.71 12.10
CA ARG A 161 -11.50 5.51 10.65
C ARG A 161 -10.51 6.46 9.98
N GLU A 162 -10.54 7.74 10.35
CA GLU A 162 -9.61 8.74 9.82
C GLU A 162 -8.16 8.40 10.19
N ARG A 163 -7.92 7.98 11.45
CA ARG A 163 -6.61 7.55 11.89
C ARG A 163 -6.11 6.33 11.10
N LYS A 164 -6.95 5.30 10.93
CA LYS A 164 -6.59 4.12 10.13
C LYS A 164 -6.34 4.47 8.66
N ALA A 165 -7.11 5.39 8.09
CA ALA A 165 -6.89 5.86 6.72
C ALA A 165 -5.54 6.58 6.58
N ARG A 166 -5.19 7.48 7.52
CA ARG A 166 -3.89 8.16 7.55
C ARG A 166 -2.72 7.19 7.74
N GLU A 167 -2.86 6.20 8.63
CA GLU A 167 -1.84 5.16 8.83
C GLU A 167 -1.63 4.33 7.55
N GLN A 168 -2.70 3.93 6.85
CA GLN A 168 -2.60 3.23 5.57
C GLN A 168 -1.96 4.08 4.47
N GLU A 169 -2.26 5.37 4.41
CA GLU A 169 -1.66 6.29 3.44
C GLU A 169 -0.15 6.44 3.68
N GLN A 170 0.25 6.64 4.94
CA GLN A 170 1.67 6.71 5.32
C GLN A 170 2.42 5.40 5.00
N GLU A 171 1.79 4.24 5.23
CA GLU A 171 2.40 2.95 4.89
C GLU A 171 2.59 2.80 3.37
N ARG A 172 1.60 3.23 2.57
CA ARG A 172 1.70 3.24 1.10
C ARG A 172 2.80 4.17 0.63
N GLU A 173 2.89 5.37 1.18
CA GLU A 173 3.94 6.33 0.83
C GLU A 173 5.34 5.78 1.19
N ARG A 174 5.48 5.16 2.36
CA ARG A 174 6.72 4.52 2.78
C ARG A 174 7.12 3.39 1.82
N LYS A 175 6.19 2.50 1.47
CA LYS A 175 6.44 1.42 0.50
C LYS A 175 6.81 1.96 -0.89
N ALA A 176 6.19 3.05 -1.33
CA ALA A 176 6.53 3.69 -2.59
C ALA A 176 7.96 4.27 -2.57
N ARG A 177 8.35 4.96 -1.49
CA ARG A 177 9.72 5.48 -1.30
C ARG A 177 10.76 4.35 -1.23
N GLU A 178 10.47 3.26 -0.53
CA GLU A 178 11.36 2.09 -0.47
C GLU A 178 11.55 1.46 -1.86
N GLN A 179 10.48 1.32 -2.66
CA GLN A 179 10.57 0.82 -4.04
C GLN A 179 11.37 1.76 -4.96
N GLU A 180 11.21 3.08 -4.80
CA GLU A 180 11.96 4.06 -5.59
C GLU A 180 13.46 4.00 -5.27
N GLN A 181 13.82 3.93 -3.99
CA GLN A 181 15.22 3.77 -3.56
C GLN A 181 15.83 2.46 -4.07
N GLU A 182 15.08 1.36 -4.07
CA GLU A 182 15.56 0.08 -4.60
C GLU A 182 15.81 0.16 -6.12
N ARG A 183 14.92 0.84 -6.86
CA ARG A 183 15.11 1.07 -8.30
C ARG A 183 16.33 1.94 -8.58
N GLU A 184 16.51 3.02 -7.83
CA GLU A 184 17.68 3.90 -7.97
C GLU A 184 18.98 3.15 -7.67
N ARG A 185 18.99 2.32 -6.62
CA ARG A 185 20.14 1.47 -6.28
C ARG A 185 20.47 0.49 -7.41
N LYS A 186 19.48 -0.22 -7.95
CA LYS A 186 19.68 -1.14 -9.07
C LYS A 186 20.18 -0.42 -10.32
N ALA A 187 19.69 0.78 -10.60
CA ALA A 187 20.16 1.59 -11.72
C ALA A 187 21.64 1.98 -11.56
N ARG A 188 22.04 2.45 -10.36
CA ARG A 188 23.44 2.77 -10.04
C ARG A 188 24.36 1.55 -10.13
N GLU A 189 23.92 0.39 -9.63
CA GLU A 189 24.68 -0.87 -9.74
C GLU A 189 24.88 -1.29 -11.21
N GLN A 190 23.85 -1.18 -12.06
CA GLN A 190 23.97 -1.45 -13.49
C GLN A 190 24.90 -0.48 -14.21
N GLU A 191 24.86 0.81 -13.86
CA GLU A 191 25.75 1.82 -14.43
C GLU A 191 27.22 1.53 -14.08
N GLN A 192 27.51 1.23 -12.81
CA GLN A 192 28.85 0.84 -12.37
C GLN A 192 29.35 -0.43 -13.07
N GLU A 193 28.49 -1.42 -13.28
CA GLU A 193 28.86 -2.63 -14.01
C GLU A 193 29.20 -2.34 -15.48
N ARG A 194 28.43 -1.46 -16.14
CA ARG A 194 28.71 -1.01 -17.52
C ARG A 194 30.03 -0.25 -17.61
N GLU A 195 30.28 0.67 -16.69
CA GLU A 195 31.56 1.39 -16.64
C GLU A 195 32.74 0.45 -16.43
N ARG A 196 32.60 -0.54 -15.53
CA ARG A 196 33.63 -1.54 -15.29
C ARG A 196 33.92 -2.37 -16.54
N LYS A 197 32.88 -2.89 -17.21
CA LYS A 197 33.02 -3.64 -18.47
C LYS A 197 33.67 -2.79 -19.57
N ALA A 198 33.32 -1.51 -19.68
CA ALA A 198 33.93 -0.60 -20.65
C ALA A 198 35.43 -0.37 -20.36
N ARG A 199 35.81 -0.22 -19.08
CA ARG A 199 37.23 -0.10 -18.68
C ARG A 199 38.02 -1.37 -18.96
N GLU A 200 37.45 -2.54 -18.67
CA GLU A 200 38.07 -3.84 -18.95
C GLU A 200 38.29 -4.03 -20.47
N GLN A 201 37.28 -3.75 -21.30
CA GLN A 201 37.43 -3.80 -22.77
C GLN A 201 38.49 -2.83 -23.29
N LYS A 202 38.56 -1.61 -22.75
CA LYS A 202 39.60 -0.63 -23.14
C LYS A 202 40.99 -1.15 -22.81
N GLN A 203 41.20 -1.69 -21.61
CA GLN A 203 42.49 -2.26 -21.20
C GLN A 203 42.88 -3.48 -22.02
N GLU A 204 41.92 -4.30 -22.43
CA GLU A 204 42.17 -5.45 -23.31
C GLU A 204 42.61 -5.01 -24.71
N ARG A 205 41.92 -4.01 -25.29
CA ARG A 205 42.31 -3.41 -26.59
C ARG A 205 43.71 -2.79 -26.53
N GLU A 206 44.03 -2.06 -25.46
CA GLU A 206 45.37 -1.48 -25.28
C GLU A 206 46.45 -2.56 -25.14
N ARG A 207 46.17 -3.66 -24.42
CA ARG A 207 47.10 -4.80 -24.31
C ARG A 207 47.33 -5.48 -25.65
N SER A 208 46.26 -5.74 -26.41
CA SER A 208 46.33 -6.36 -27.74
C SER A 208 47.10 -5.48 -28.73
N ALA A 209 46.86 -4.17 -28.74
CA ALA A 209 47.61 -3.23 -29.57
C ALA A 209 49.11 -3.22 -29.24
N ARG A 210 49.47 -3.16 -27.95
CA ARG A 210 50.88 -3.22 -27.51
C ARG A 210 51.55 -4.54 -27.88
N GLU A 211 50.83 -5.67 -27.78
CA GLU A 211 51.35 -6.97 -28.20
C GLU A 211 51.61 -7.02 -29.70
N GLN A 212 50.67 -6.49 -30.51
CA GLN A 212 50.82 -6.41 -31.96
C GLN A 212 52.01 -5.54 -32.36
N GLU A 213 52.22 -4.39 -31.71
CA GLU A 213 53.39 -3.54 -31.92
C GLU A 213 54.69 -4.26 -31.55
N ARG A 214 54.73 -4.97 -30.42
CA ARG A 214 55.91 -5.78 -30.03
C ARG A 214 56.22 -6.85 -31.07
N ARG A 215 55.22 -7.55 -31.60
CA ARG A 215 55.41 -8.58 -32.65
C ARG A 215 55.98 -7.96 -33.92
N LYS A 216 55.42 -6.84 -34.39
CA LYS A 216 55.94 -6.10 -35.56
C LYS A 216 57.38 -5.63 -35.35
N ALA A 217 57.70 -5.12 -34.16
CA ALA A 217 59.05 -4.68 -33.83
C ALA A 217 60.04 -5.86 -33.77
N GLU A 218 59.63 -7.02 -33.26
CA GLU A 218 60.46 -8.22 -33.24
C GLU A 218 60.70 -8.76 -34.66
N GLU A 219 59.68 -8.79 -35.50
CA GLU A 219 59.79 -9.19 -36.90
C GLU A 219 60.72 -8.26 -37.69
N ALA A 220 60.60 -6.94 -37.50
CA ALA A 220 61.50 -5.96 -38.09
C ALA A 220 62.97 -6.19 -37.65
N ARG A 221 63.20 -6.49 -36.37
CA ARG A 221 64.55 -6.81 -35.86
C ARG A 221 65.10 -8.10 -36.46
N ARG A 222 64.26 -9.13 -36.65
CA ARG A 222 64.67 -10.38 -37.30
C ARG A 222 65.07 -10.13 -38.76
N PHE A 223 64.26 -9.37 -39.49
CA PHE A 223 64.56 -8.99 -40.87
C PHE A 223 65.85 -8.18 -40.97
N GLU A 224 66.07 -7.21 -40.08
CA GLU A 224 67.32 -6.43 -40.03
C GLU A 224 68.53 -7.32 -39.70
N GLN A 225 68.39 -8.25 -38.75
CA GLN A 225 69.46 -9.18 -38.39
C GLN A 225 69.80 -10.12 -39.55
N GLU A 226 68.80 -10.60 -40.29
CA GLU A 226 69.00 -11.44 -41.46
C GLU A 226 69.69 -10.68 -42.59
N ALA A 227 69.24 -9.44 -42.88
CA ALA A 227 69.90 -8.56 -43.84
C ALA A 227 71.37 -8.30 -43.47
N ARG A 228 71.67 -8.08 -42.17
CA ARG A 228 73.05 -7.93 -41.68
C ARG A 228 73.86 -9.21 -41.86
N ARG A 229 73.28 -10.39 -41.61
CA ARG A 229 73.95 -11.69 -41.85
C ARG A 229 74.25 -11.90 -43.33
N GLN A 230 73.30 -11.60 -44.22
CA GLN A 230 73.48 -11.69 -45.67
C GLN A 230 74.56 -10.71 -46.16
N ALA A 231 74.55 -9.46 -45.67
CA ALA A 231 75.57 -8.48 -46.01
C ALA A 231 76.98 -8.90 -45.51
N ALA A 232 77.07 -9.46 -44.30
CA ALA A 232 78.32 -9.99 -43.76
C ALA A 232 78.84 -11.18 -44.58
N ALA A 233 77.95 -12.11 -44.96
CA ALA A 233 78.30 -13.25 -45.82
C ALA A 233 78.80 -12.79 -47.20
N ALA A 234 78.09 -11.85 -47.84
CA ALA A 234 78.51 -11.24 -49.10
C ALA A 234 79.86 -10.51 -48.96
N GLY A 235 80.10 -9.84 -47.84
CA GLY A 235 81.37 -9.19 -47.53
C GLY A 235 82.54 -10.19 -47.40
N LEU A 236 82.32 -11.34 -46.76
CA LEU A 236 83.32 -12.41 -46.68
C LEU A 236 83.60 -13.04 -48.05
N GLN A 237 82.55 -13.30 -48.82
CA GLN A 237 82.67 -13.84 -50.18
C GLN A 237 83.47 -12.90 -51.08
N ARG A 238 83.20 -11.58 -51.03
CA ARG A 238 83.96 -10.58 -51.77
C ARG A 238 85.44 -10.55 -51.38
N LYS A 239 85.77 -10.71 -50.09
CA LYS A 239 87.17 -10.78 -49.62
C LYS A 239 87.87 -12.03 -50.13
N GLU A 240 87.20 -13.17 -50.15
CA GLU A 240 87.75 -14.41 -50.71
C GLU A 240 87.96 -14.28 -52.22
N ASP A 241 86.97 -13.77 -52.95
CA ASP A 241 87.08 -13.53 -54.39
C ASP A 241 88.24 -12.58 -54.72
N LEU A 242 88.46 -11.54 -53.90
CA LEU A 242 89.60 -10.62 -54.04
C LEU A 242 90.94 -11.33 -53.82
N ARG A 243 91.06 -12.16 -52.77
CA ARG A 243 92.27 -12.97 -52.53
C ARG A 243 92.57 -13.89 -53.71
N ARG A 244 91.55 -14.52 -54.30
CA ARG A 244 91.69 -15.36 -55.49
C ARG A 244 92.16 -14.56 -56.70
N TYR A 245 91.64 -13.35 -56.89
CA TYR A 245 92.09 -12.46 -57.95
C TYR A 245 93.56 -12.06 -57.76
N GLU A 246 93.95 -11.66 -56.54
CA GLU A 246 95.33 -11.29 -56.21
C GLU A 246 96.29 -12.47 -56.42
N GLN A 247 95.93 -13.67 -55.97
CA GLN A 247 96.72 -14.87 -56.17
C GLN A 247 96.89 -15.18 -57.67
N TRP A 248 95.80 -15.16 -58.43
CA TRP A 248 95.85 -15.35 -59.88
C TRP A 248 96.76 -14.31 -60.54
N ARG A 249 96.62 -13.04 -60.19
CA ARG A 249 97.43 -11.94 -60.72
C ARG A 249 98.92 -12.10 -60.39
N LEU A 250 99.27 -12.53 -59.18
CA LEU A 250 100.65 -12.82 -58.79
C LEU A 250 101.24 -13.97 -59.64
N THR A 251 100.47 -15.02 -59.91
CA THR A 251 100.87 -16.10 -60.83
C THR A 251 101.05 -15.59 -62.25
N CYS A 252 100.20 -14.67 -62.70
CA CYS A 252 100.38 -14.02 -63.99
C CYS A 252 101.69 -13.21 -64.00
N ASP A 253 101.92 -12.37 -62.99
CA ASP A 253 103.10 -11.53 -62.88
C ASP A 253 104.40 -12.34 -62.82
N SER A 254 104.41 -13.50 -62.14
CA SER A 254 105.58 -14.38 -62.11
C SER A 254 105.90 -14.96 -63.48
N ILE A 255 104.88 -15.40 -64.21
CA ILE A 255 105.01 -15.94 -65.57
C ILE A 255 105.51 -14.86 -66.55
N PHE A 256 104.97 -13.64 -66.46
CA PHE A 256 105.40 -12.53 -67.31
C PHE A 256 106.82 -12.02 -67.04
N ARG A 257 107.46 -12.44 -65.92
CA ARG A 257 108.86 -12.12 -65.60
C ARG A 257 109.85 -13.19 -66.08
N LEU A 258 109.38 -14.38 -66.46
CA LEU A 258 110.25 -15.44 -66.94
C LEU A 258 110.78 -15.11 -68.35
N PRO A 259 112.00 -15.56 -68.72
CA PRO A 259 112.50 -15.45 -70.09
C PRO A 259 111.56 -16.10 -71.10
N GLU A 260 111.55 -15.60 -72.34
CA GLU A 260 110.55 -15.87 -73.40
C GLU A 260 110.27 -17.36 -73.70
N ASN A 261 111.16 -18.28 -73.30
CA ASN A 261 111.05 -19.72 -73.58
C ASN A 261 110.67 -20.59 -72.36
N CYS A 262 110.31 -20.01 -71.22
CA CYS A 262 110.13 -20.76 -69.97
C CYS A 262 108.66 -20.96 -69.53
N ILE A 263 107.68 -20.51 -70.31
CA ILE A 263 106.26 -20.65 -69.97
C ILE A 263 105.77 -22.04 -70.36
N THR A 264 105.58 -22.91 -69.37
CA THR A 264 105.10 -24.28 -69.57
C THR A 264 103.60 -24.45 -69.29
N GLU A 265 102.99 -23.53 -68.54
CA GLU A 265 101.58 -23.63 -68.14
C GLU A 265 100.90 -22.24 -68.18
N PHE A 266 99.65 -22.21 -68.62
CA PHE A 266 98.83 -20.99 -68.64
C PHE A 266 98.28 -20.73 -67.23
N PRO A 267 98.42 -19.52 -66.65
CA PRO A 267 97.82 -19.20 -65.36
C PRO A 267 96.32 -19.02 -65.52
N GLU A 268 95.57 -20.11 -65.43
CA GLU A 268 94.12 -20.07 -65.58
C GLU A 268 93.48 -19.25 -64.44
N PRO A 269 92.53 -18.36 -64.76
CA PRO A 269 91.73 -17.68 -63.74
C PRO A 269 91.02 -18.70 -62.86
N TYR A 270 90.80 -18.33 -61.60
CA TYR A 270 90.00 -19.15 -60.70
C TYR A 270 88.58 -19.31 -61.25
N HIS A 271 88.03 -20.52 -61.15
CA HIS A 271 86.69 -20.85 -61.63
C HIS A 271 85.82 -21.33 -60.47
N TRP A 272 84.54 -20.96 -60.52
CA TRP A 272 83.51 -21.47 -59.62
C TRP A 272 82.51 -22.29 -60.42
N ASP A 273 81.82 -23.19 -59.73
CA ASP A 273 80.65 -23.88 -60.28
C ASP A 273 79.62 -22.82 -60.68
N CYS A 274 79.32 -22.77 -61.98
CA CYS A 274 78.42 -21.78 -62.54
C CYS A 274 77.06 -22.41 -62.81
N HIS A 275 76.04 -21.95 -62.09
CA HIS A 275 74.65 -22.42 -62.23
C HIS A 275 73.80 -21.60 -63.19
N HIS A 276 74.40 -20.74 -64.02
CA HIS A 276 73.62 -19.94 -64.96
C HIS A 276 73.08 -20.87 -66.08
N ASP A 277 71.77 -20.90 -66.31
CA ASP A 277 71.07 -21.84 -67.23
C ASP A 277 71.55 -21.80 -68.71
N ARG A 278 72.42 -20.84 -69.05
CA ARG A 278 73.04 -20.68 -70.37
C ARG A 278 74.55 -20.50 -70.30
N CYS A 279 75.17 -20.71 -69.14
CA CYS A 279 76.62 -20.79 -69.03
C CYS A 279 77.07 -22.09 -69.68
N LYS A 280 77.19 -22.08 -71.01
CA LYS A 280 77.96 -23.10 -71.67
C LYS A 280 79.37 -22.95 -71.13
N GLN A 281 79.83 -23.88 -70.29
CA GLN A 281 81.24 -24.01 -69.89
C GLN A 281 82.19 -24.17 -71.10
N SER A 282 81.66 -24.12 -72.33
CA SER A 282 82.34 -24.34 -73.59
C SER A 282 83.16 -23.14 -74.06
N SER A 283 83.93 -22.53 -73.18
CA SER A 283 85.19 -21.96 -73.64
C SER A 283 86.10 -23.17 -73.89
N ARG A 284 86.54 -23.41 -75.13
CA ARG A 284 87.18 -24.69 -75.50
C ARG A 284 88.55 -24.85 -74.85
N TYR A 285 89.16 -23.77 -74.37
CA TYR A 285 90.52 -23.78 -73.87
C TYR A 285 90.64 -23.32 -72.41
N LEU A 286 89.79 -22.41 -71.90
CA LEU A 286 89.78 -22.03 -70.48
C LEU A 286 88.72 -22.79 -69.67
N ARG A 287 89.08 -23.17 -68.44
CA ARG A 287 88.12 -23.72 -67.47
C ARG A 287 87.22 -22.65 -66.85
N ALA A 288 87.71 -21.41 -66.73
CA ALA A 288 86.96 -20.31 -66.18
C ALA A 288 85.95 -19.77 -67.21
N CYS A 289 84.66 -19.80 -66.86
CA CYS A 289 83.64 -19.17 -67.67
C CYS A 289 83.63 -17.65 -67.51
N GLU A 290 82.90 -16.97 -68.40
CA GLU A 290 82.72 -15.52 -68.39
C GLU A 290 82.19 -14.98 -67.05
N HIS A 291 81.25 -15.69 -66.41
CA HIS A 291 80.73 -15.32 -65.08
C HIS A 291 81.79 -15.42 -63.98
N SER A 292 82.67 -16.42 -64.05
CA SER A 292 83.78 -16.57 -63.10
C SER A 292 84.75 -15.41 -63.25
N ILE A 293 85.13 -15.07 -64.49
CA ILE A 293 86.06 -13.96 -64.74
C ILE A 293 85.43 -12.62 -64.32
N ARG A 294 84.14 -12.40 -64.59
CA ARG A 294 83.40 -11.21 -64.14
C ARG A 294 83.39 -11.11 -62.61
N ARG A 295 83.08 -12.21 -61.92
CA ARG A 295 83.07 -12.28 -60.45
C ARG A 295 84.45 -11.98 -59.86
N LEU A 296 85.49 -12.61 -60.40
CA LEU A 296 86.88 -12.45 -59.99
C LEU A 296 87.32 -10.98 -60.12
N CYS A 297 87.04 -10.36 -61.27
CA CYS A 297 87.41 -8.95 -61.51
C CYS A 297 86.55 -7.97 -60.72
N ALA A 298 85.26 -8.25 -60.50
CA ALA A 298 84.35 -7.39 -59.75
C ALA A 298 84.77 -7.24 -58.28
N ALA A 299 85.43 -8.26 -57.71
CA ALA A 299 85.91 -8.24 -56.33
C ALA A 299 86.85 -7.05 -56.04
N THR A 300 87.60 -6.59 -57.05
CA THR A 300 88.53 -5.44 -56.96
C THR A 300 87.85 -4.10 -56.67
N GLY A 301 86.53 -4.00 -56.83
CA GLY A 301 85.78 -2.76 -56.61
C GLY A 301 85.77 -1.77 -57.77
N ASN A 302 86.61 -1.97 -58.80
CA ASN A 302 86.55 -1.23 -60.06
C ASN A 302 86.60 -2.19 -61.25
N LEU A 303 85.45 -2.82 -61.53
CA LEU A 303 85.33 -3.87 -62.55
C LEU A 303 85.89 -3.43 -63.91
N ARG A 304 85.45 -2.27 -64.40
CA ARG A 304 85.80 -1.76 -65.74
C ARG A 304 87.28 -1.48 -65.88
N GLU A 305 87.89 -0.84 -64.88
CA GLU A 305 89.34 -0.55 -64.88
C GLU A 305 90.17 -1.83 -64.82
N THR A 306 89.80 -2.76 -63.93
CA THR A 306 90.49 -4.05 -63.78
C THR A 306 90.41 -4.88 -65.04
N LEU A 307 89.21 -5.03 -65.62
CA LEU A 307 89.03 -5.75 -66.88
C LEU A 307 89.83 -5.10 -68.02
N GLY A 308 89.86 -3.77 -68.09
CA GLY A 308 90.67 -3.05 -69.06
C GLY A 308 92.16 -3.35 -68.94
N LYS A 309 92.70 -3.37 -67.72
CA LYS A 309 94.12 -3.69 -67.45
C LYS A 309 94.45 -5.14 -67.84
N GLU A 310 93.62 -6.09 -67.40
CA GLU A 310 93.81 -7.50 -67.73
C GLU A 310 93.66 -7.76 -69.23
N ARG A 311 92.71 -7.09 -69.90
CA ARG A 311 92.55 -7.20 -71.36
C ARG A 311 93.82 -6.80 -72.09
N HIS A 312 94.37 -5.63 -71.77
CA HIS A 312 95.62 -5.17 -72.40
C HIS A 312 96.78 -6.11 -72.08
N ARG A 313 96.85 -6.63 -70.85
CA ARG A 313 97.89 -7.56 -70.41
C ARG A 313 97.91 -8.84 -71.24
N TRP A 314 96.73 -9.39 -71.55
CA TRP A 314 96.55 -10.66 -72.27
C TRP A 314 96.35 -10.51 -73.78
N HIS A 315 96.44 -9.29 -74.32
CA HIS A 315 96.21 -9.04 -75.74
C HIS A 315 97.33 -9.66 -76.61
N PRO A 316 97.02 -10.43 -77.67
CA PRO A 316 98.01 -11.12 -78.50
C PRO A 316 99.07 -10.20 -79.15
N ASN A 317 98.73 -8.92 -79.37
CA ASN A 317 99.62 -7.94 -80.01
C ASN A 317 100.41 -7.06 -79.04
N ARG A 318 100.39 -7.32 -77.72
CA ARG A 318 101.01 -6.44 -76.72
C ARG A 318 102.51 -6.18 -76.99
N GLY A 319 103.25 -7.16 -77.50
CA GLY A 319 104.70 -7.06 -77.74
C GLY A 319 105.15 -6.25 -78.97
N LYS A 320 104.24 -5.76 -79.82
CA LYS A 320 104.65 -5.06 -81.06
C LYS A 320 105.19 -3.64 -80.85
N ASN A 321 104.82 -2.97 -79.75
CA ASN A 321 105.18 -1.57 -79.51
C ASN A 321 106.27 -1.37 -78.44
N ASP A 322 106.49 -2.34 -77.55
CA ASP A 322 107.39 -2.19 -76.39
C ASP A 322 108.78 -2.83 -76.59
N GLY A 323 109.11 -3.31 -77.79
CA GLY A 323 110.41 -3.94 -78.11
C GLY A 323 110.65 -5.33 -77.48
N ALA A 324 109.82 -5.74 -76.53
CA ALA A 324 109.73 -7.10 -76.02
C ALA A 324 108.81 -7.92 -76.91
N ILE A 325 109.38 -8.64 -77.89
CA ILE A 325 108.61 -9.59 -78.70
C ILE A 325 108.30 -10.78 -77.80
N PHE A 326 107.15 -10.72 -77.11
CA PHE A 326 106.61 -11.85 -76.38
C PHE A 326 106.31 -12.97 -77.38
N HIS A 327 107.31 -13.77 -77.73
CA HIS A 327 107.15 -15.05 -78.38
C HIS A 327 106.57 -15.99 -77.33
N MET A 328 105.25 -15.85 -77.07
CA MET A 328 104.50 -16.96 -76.47
C MET A 328 104.90 -18.19 -77.26
N SER A 329 105.43 -19.20 -76.55
CA SER A 329 106.15 -20.34 -77.09
C SER A 329 105.43 -20.97 -78.30
N ALA A 330 106.11 -21.84 -79.03
CA ALA A 330 105.48 -22.62 -80.11
C ALA A 330 104.26 -23.46 -79.66
N ASP A 331 103.93 -23.47 -78.36
CA ASP A 331 102.72 -24.07 -77.83
C ASP A 331 101.45 -23.28 -78.24
N GLU A 332 100.88 -23.75 -79.34
CA GLU A 332 99.57 -23.40 -79.88
C GLU A 332 98.45 -23.34 -78.81
N GLN A 333 98.49 -24.18 -77.77
CA GLN A 333 97.45 -24.21 -76.73
C GLN A 333 97.48 -22.97 -75.84
N LEU A 334 98.68 -22.50 -75.45
CA LEU A 334 98.83 -21.29 -74.64
C LEU A 334 98.28 -20.06 -75.37
N ARG A 335 98.55 -19.94 -76.67
CA ARG A 335 98.05 -18.84 -77.51
C ARG A 335 96.52 -18.85 -77.60
N LYS A 336 95.91 -20.03 -77.75
CA LYS A 336 94.44 -20.19 -77.80
C LYS A 336 93.79 -19.80 -76.47
N LYS A 337 94.38 -20.19 -75.33
CA LYS A 337 93.92 -19.77 -73.99
C LYS A 337 94.03 -18.27 -73.77
N ALA A 338 95.16 -17.65 -74.13
CA ALA A 338 95.33 -16.20 -74.01
C ALA A 338 94.36 -15.42 -74.89
N LEU A 339 94.17 -15.86 -76.15
CA LEU A 339 93.22 -15.24 -77.07
C LEU A 339 91.79 -15.34 -76.52
N GLU A 340 91.37 -16.52 -76.06
CA GLU A 340 90.06 -16.73 -75.45
C GLU A 340 89.84 -15.84 -74.22
N LEU A 341 90.84 -15.75 -73.34
CA LEU A 341 90.79 -14.87 -72.16
C LEU A 341 90.63 -13.42 -72.58
N SER A 342 91.41 -12.96 -73.57
CA SER A 342 91.33 -11.58 -74.06
C SER A 342 89.97 -11.24 -74.68
N GLN A 343 89.33 -12.21 -75.36
CA GLN A 343 88.00 -12.04 -75.94
C GLN A 343 86.91 -12.00 -74.86
N ILE A 344 86.99 -12.85 -73.83
CA ILE A 344 86.08 -12.80 -72.68
C ILE A 344 86.21 -11.45 -71.98
N LEU A 345 87.45 -11.01 -71.70
CA LEU A 345 87.70 -9.73 -71.07
C LEU A 345 87.17 -8.56 -71.91
N GLN A 346 87.32 -8.60 -73.24
CA GLN A 346 86.76 -7.58 -74.13
C GLN A 346 85.24 -7.50 -74.01
N ARG A 347 84.52 -8.63 -74.07
CA ARG A 347 83.06 -8.64 -73.91
C ARG A 347 82.64 -8.07 -72.55
N LEU A 348 83.31 -8.49 -71.48
CA LEU A 348 83.03 -7.98 -70.13
C LEU A 348 83.31 -6.48 -69.98
N VAL A 349 84.30 -5.92 -70.68
CA VAL A 349 84.54 -4.47 -70.72
C VAL A 349 83.44 -3.72 -71.47
N GLU A 350 82.89 -4.31 -72.53
CA GLU A 350 81.77 -3.72 -73.28
C GLU A 350 80.47 -3.74 -72.48
N GLU A 351 80.28 -4.74 -71.61
CA GLU A 351 79.12 -4.86 -70.72
C GLU A 351 79.23 -4.04 -69.41
N ALA A 352 80.42 -3.57 -69.04
CA ALA A 352 80.71 -2.89 -67.78
C ALA A 352 80.96 -1.38 -67.96
#